data_AF-A0A1M4SSY9-F1
#
_entry.id   AF-A0A1M4SSY9-F1
#
_cell.length_a   1.000
_cell.length_b   1.000
_cell.length_c   1.000
_cell.angle_alpha   90.00
_cell.angle_beta   90.00
_cell.angle_gamma   90.00
#
_symmetry.space_group_name_H-M   'P 1'
#
loop_
_entity.id
_entity.type
_entity.pdbx_description
1 polymer ?
#
loop_
_entity_poly.entity_id
_entity_poly.type
_entity_poly.pdbx_seq_one_letter_code
_entity_poly.pdbx_strand_id
1 'polypeptide(L)' 'MPIFPLAPAQRAEATTGPEPKPRRAPVFIQDAVTPWGRETLLLALWRAQQDQDQ' A
#
# COMPACT_ATOMS: atom_id res chain seq x y z
N MET A 1 -0.52 -48.10 8.72
CA MET A 1 -1.34 -47.36 7.74
C MET A 1 -1.36 -45.89 8.17
N PRO A 2 -0.65 -44.94 7.52
CA PRO A 2 -0.85 -43.53 7.81
C PRO A 2 -1.91 -42.95 6.86
N ILE A 3 -2.94 -42.34 7.44
CA ILE A 3 -3.97 -41.57 6.73
C ILE A 3 -3.45 -40.14 6.59
N PHE A 4 -3.20 -39.69 5.36
CA PHE A 4 -2.89 -38.28 5.09
C PHE A 4 -4.19 -37.47 5.16
N PRO A 5 -4.25 -36.34 5.89
CA PRO A 5 -5.44 -35.50 5.87
C PRO A 5 -5.58 -34.86 4.48
N LEU A 6 -6.74 -35.08 3.85
CA LEU A 6 -7.16 -34.43 2.62
C LEU A 6 -7.24 -32.92 2.85
N ALA A 7 -6.47 -32.15 2.09
CA ALA A 7 -6.57 -30.69 2.09
C ALA A 7 -7.99 -30.27 1.67
N PRO A 8 -8.58 -29.22 2.26
CA PRO A 8 -9.90 -28.76 1.87
C PRO A 8 -9.89 -28.26 0.42
N ALA A 9 -10.84 -28.76 -0.39
CA ALA A 9 -11.04 -28.30 -1.75
C ALA A 9 -11.35 -26.80 -1.74
N GLN A 10 -10.47 -26.00 -2.33
CA GLN A 10 -10.64 -24.57 -2.43
C GLN A 10 -11.79 -24.31 -3.42
N ARG A 11 -12.94 -23.86 -2.91
CA ARG A 11 -14.10 -23.48 -3.71
C ARG A 11 -13.69 -22.30 -4.60
N ALA A 12 -13.70 -22.48 -5.91
CA ALA A 12 -13.44 -21.40 -6.85
C ALA A 12 -14.53 -20.33 -6.70
N GLU A 13 -14.14 -19.16 -6.20
CA GLU A 13 -15.04 -18.01 -6.10
C GLU A 13 -15.34 -17.51 -7.52
N ALA A 14 -16.62 -17.37 -7.84
CA ALA A 14 -17.06 -16.76 -9.09
C ALA A 14 -16.82 -15.25 -9.00
N THR A 15 -15.62 -14.82 -9.36
CA THR A 15 -15.26 -13.40 -9.40
C THR A 15 -15.94 -12.76 -10.61
N THR A 16 -17.11 -12.14 -10.42
CA THR A 16 -17.72 -11.29 -11.46
C THR A 16 -17.08 -9.91 -11.39
N GLY A 17 -16.00 -9.73 -12.13
CA GLY A 17 -15.28 -8.46 -12.22
C GLY A 17 -13.91 -8.63 -12.89
N PRO A 18 -13.28 -7.54 -13.35
CA PRO A 18 -11.91 -7.62 -13.83
C PRO A 18 -10.98 -8.12 -12.72
N GLU A 19 -9.92 -8.83 -13.11
CA GLU A 19 -8.90 -9.31 -12.18
C GLU A 19 -8.40 -8.15 -11.30
N PRO A 20 -8.41 -8.29 -9.96
CA PRO A 20 -7.89 -7.26 -9.07
C PRO A 20 -6.43 -6.98 -9.42
N LYS A 21 -6.11 -5.72 -9.72
CA LYS A 21 -4.70 -5.33 -9.92
C LYS A 21 -3.93 -5.60 -8.63
N PRO A 22 -2.69 -6.14 -8.71
CA PRO A 22 -1.82 -6.25 -7.56
C PRO A 22 -1.67 -4.86 -6.90
N ARG A 23 -2.17 -4.72 -5.67
CA ARG A 23 -1.96 -3.49 -4.89
C ARG A 23 -0.52 -3.49 -4.41
N ARG A 24 0.19 -2.39 -4.64
CA ARG A 24 1.50 -2.18 -4.01
C ARG A 24 1.30 -2.15 -2.49
N ALA A 25 2.25 -2.73 -1.75
CA ALA A 25 2.24 -2.64 -0.30
C ALA A 25 2.28 -1.16 0.13
N PRO A 26 1.57 -0.78 1.20
CA PRO A 26 1.67 0.57 1.75
C PRO A 26 3.12 0.84 2.17
N VAL A 27 3.67 1.96 1.69
CA VAL A 27 4.99 2.44 2.11
C VAL A 27 4.77 3.35 3.30
N PHE A 28 5.21 2.90 4.48
CA PHE A 28 5.17 3.70 5.70
C PHE A 28 6.46 4.52 5.80
N ILE A 29 6.33 5.83 5.71
CA ILE A 29 7.46 6.76 5.91
C ILE A 29 7.60 6.96 7.43
N GLN A 30 8.58 6.29 8.05
CA GLN A 30 8.81 6.42 9.49
C GLN A 30 9.45 7.76 9.87
N ASP A 31 10.36 8.27 9.04
CA ASP A 31 11.05 9.54 9.27
C ASP A 31 10.48 10.63 8.36
N ALA A 32 9.16 10.84 8.41
CA ALA A 32 8.52 11.97 7.74
C ALA A 32 8.75 13.30 8.49
N VAL A 33 9.44 13.24 9.63
CA VAL A 33 9.58 14.34 10.59
C VAL A 33 10.98 14.95 10.53
N THR A 34 11.80 14.62 9.52
CA THR A 34 13.08 15.29 9.30
C THR A 34 12.85 16.81 9.29
N PRO A 35 13.40 17.55 10.28
CA PRO A 35 13.14 18.98 10.40
C PRO A 35 13.78 19.72 9.23
N TRP A 36 13.03 20.65 8.65
CA TRP A 36 13.45 21.53 7.57
C TRP A 36 13.03 22.96 7.92
N GLY A 37 13.98 23.76 8.41
CA GLY A 37 13.67 25.12 8.89
C GLY A 37 12.63 25.10 10.01
N ARG A 38 11.43 25.63 9.74
CA ARG A 38 10.30 25.70 10.68
C ARG A 38 9.27 24.57 10.50
N GLU A 39 9.51 23.64 9.59
CA GLU A 39 8.55 22.60 9.19
C GLU A 39 9.23 21.24 8.99
N THR A 40 8.51 20.23 8.51
CA THR A 40 9.09 18.93 8.13
C THR A 40 9.38 18.90 6.64
N LEU A 41 10.39 18.13 6.21
CA LEU A 41 10.77 18.01 4.80
C LEU A 41 9.57 17.60 3.92
N LEU A 42 8.75 16.66 4.38
CA LEU A 42 7.57 16.22 3.65
C LEU A 42 6.53 17.36 3.49
N LEU A 43 6.32 18.15 4.54
CA LEU A 43 5.39 19.27 4.52
C LEU A 43 5.87 20.40 3.59
N ALA A 44 7.17 20.68 3.60
CA ALA A 44 7.79 21.67 2.72
C ALA A 44 7.65 21.26 1.24
N LEU A 45 7.96 20.00 0.92
CA LEU A 45 7.82 19.47 -0.45
C LEU A 45 6.37 19.51 -0.94
N TRP A 46 5.43 19.14 -0.07
CA TRP A 46 4.01 19.17 -0.41
C TRP A 46 3.51 20.59 -0.73
N ARG A 47 3.91 21.60 0.07
CA ARG A 47 3.57 23.01 -0.22
C ARG A 47 4.16 23.50 -1.52
N ALA A 48 5.45 23.23 -1.76
CA ALA A 48 6.12 23.63 -2.99
C ALA A 48 5.46 23.02 -4.24
N GLN A 49 4.86 21.83 -4.12
CA GLN A 49 4.09 21.23 -5.20
C GLN A 49 2.74 21.92 -5.43
N GLN A 50 2.01 22.28 -4.37
CA GLN A 50 0.77 23.06 -4.49
C GLN A 50 0.98 24.42 -5.17
N ASP A 51 2.12 25.07 -4.92
CA ASP A 51 2.48 26.34 -5.58
C ASP A 51 2.82 26.18 -7.06
N GLN A 52 3.29 24.99 -7.49
CA GLN A 52 3.56 24.67 -8.91
C GLN A 52 2.32 24.26 -9.68
N ASP A 53 1.31 23.75 -8.99
CA ASP A 53 0.04 23.30 -9.57
C ASP A 53 -0.99 24.45 -9.70
N GLN A 54 -0.64 25.70 -9.33
CA GLN A 54 -1.38 26.94 -9.61
C GLN A 54 -0.81 27.70 -10.81
#